data_AF-A0A3A4Q306-F1
#
_entry.id   AF-A0A3A4Q306-F1
#
_cell.length_a   1.000
_cell.length_b   1.000
_cell.length_c   1.000
_cell.angle_alpha   90.00
_cell.angle_beta   90.00
_cell.angle_gamma   90.00
#
_symmetry.space_group_name_H-M   'P 1'
#
loop_
_entity.id
_entity.type
_entity.pdbx_description
1 polymer ?
#
loop_
_entity_poly.entity_id
_entity_poly.type
_entity_poly.pdbx_seq_one_letter_code
_entity_poly.pdbx_strand_id
1 'polypeptide(L)'
;MNAAKPKPVDELTEAELDEMSAEFDREFVADTFRPLTAEEAEEWKRVKRKRGRPRVGAGSRAISVTVEISLLERIDRIVKLRKTTRAKLISRGLQAVLKEEEAATP
;
A
#
# COMPACT_ATOMS: atom_id res chain seq x y z
N MET A 1 -27.93 41.36 -5.21
CA MET A 1 -27.22 41.57 -3.93
C MET A 1 -25.79 41.11 -4.13
N ASN A 2 -24.81 42.01 -4.04
CA ASN A 2 -23.39 41.64 -4.18
C ASN A 2 -22.89 41.11 -2.83
N ALA A 3 -22.59 39.82 -2.75
CA ALA A 3 -21.92 39.26 -1.58
C ALA A 3 -20.49 39.83 -1.51
N ALA A 4 -20.12 40.42 -0.37
CA ALA A 4 -18.75 40.86 -0.12
C ALA A 4 -17.80 39.65 -0.20
N LYS A 5 -16.58 39.86 -0.72
CA LYS A 5 -15.57 38.79 -0.77
C LYS A 5 -15.21 38.36 0.66
N PRO A 6 -15.06 37.05 0.93
CA PRO A 6 -14.65 36.57 2.25
C PRO A 6 -13.26 37.11 2.60
N LYS A 7 -13.04 37.40 3.89
CA LYS A 7 -11.75 37.83 4.42
C LYS A 7 -10.69 36.74 4.17
N PRO A 8 -9.42 37.10 3.96
CA PRO A 8 -8.34 36.14 3.87
C PRO A 8 -8.07 35.50 5.26
N VAL A 9 -7.58 34.26 5.26
CA VAL A 9 -7.52 33.39 6.47
C VAL A 9 -6.63 33.97 7.58
N ASP A 10 -5.62 34.73 7.20
CA ASP A 10 -4.68 35.44 8.07
C ASP A 10 -5.27 36.67 8.79
N GLU A 11 -6.46 37.11 8.37
CA GLU A 11 -7.19 38.24 8.98
C GLU A 11 -8.43 37.78 9.78
N LEU A 12 -8.64 36.46 9.93
CA LEU A 12 -9.73 35.91 10.71
C LEU A 12 -9.43 35.93 12.21
N THR A 13 -10.47 36.21 12.99
CA THR A 13 -10.45 36.02 14.44
C THR A 13 -10.49 34.54 14.80
N GLU A 14 -10.09 34.20 16.04
CA GLU A 14 -10.12 32.82 16.55
C GLU A 14 -11.51 32.17 16.42
N ALA A 15 -12.58 32.93 16.72
CA ALA A 15 -13.96 32.46 16.56
C ALA A 15 -14.35 32.19 15.08
N GLU A 16 -13.85 33.00 14.15
CA GLU A 16 -14.07 32.79 12.70
C GLU A 16 -13.26 31.59 12.18
N LEU A 17 -12.08 31.33 12.75
CA LEU A 17 -11.28 30.14 12.44
C LEU A 17 -11.94 28.85 12.97
N ASP A 18 -12.44 28.88 14.20
CA ASP A 18 -13.17 27.75 14.81
C ASP A 18 -14.43 27.40 14.01
N GLU A 19 -15.21 28.40 13.59
CA GLU A 19 -16.39 28.19 12.75
C GLU A 19 -16.01 27.57 11.39
N MET A 20 -14.88 28.00 10.81
CA MET A 20 -14.38 27.45 9.55
C MET A 20 -13.88 26.00 9.69
N SER A 21 -13.29 25.63 10.82
CA SER A 21 -12.78 24.26 11.06
C SER A 21 -13.83 23.28 11.58
N ALA A 22 -14.97 23.77 12.07
CA ALA A 22 -16.01 22.95 12.70
C ALA A 22 -16.49 21.77 11.84
N GLU A 23 -16.39 21.85 10.50
CA GLU A 23 -16.77 20.73 9.63
C GLU A 23 -15.84 19.52 9.73
N PHE A 24 -14.57 19.73 10.11
CA PHE A 24 -13.54 18.69 10.25
C PHE A 24 -13.54 18.01 11.61
N ASP A 25 -14.22 18.57 12.62
CA ASP A 25 -14.38 17.99 13.95
C ASP A 25 -15.34 16.79 13.96
N ARG A 26 -16.00 16.51 12.83
CA ARG A 26 -16.93 15.38 12.68
C ARG A 26 -16.17 14.09 12.39
N GLU A 27 -16.11 13.21 13.39
CA GLU A 27 -15.59 11.86 13.21
C GLU A 27 -16.55 10.97 12.39
N PHE A 28 -16.00 10.03 11.62
CA PHE A 28 -16.75 8.97 10.93
C PHE A 28 -17.86 9.42 9.96
N VAL A 29 -17.65 10.48 9.17
CA VAL A 29 -18.60 10.96 8.13
C VAL A 29 -18.76 10.03 6.91
N ALA A 30 -18.45 8.74 7.04
CA ALA A 30 -18.53 7.74 5.97
C ALA A 30 -19.93 7.66 5.32
N ASP A 31 -20.98 7.94 6.10
CA ASP A 31 -22.38 7.87 5.66
C ASP A 31 -22.79 9.05 4.75
N THR A 32 -21.96 10.10 4.68
CA THR A 32 -22.18 11.28 3.81
C THR A 32 -21.66 11.07 2.39
N PHE A 33 -20.87 10.02 2.15
CA PHE A 33 -20.29 9.76 0.84
C PHE A 33 -21.29 9.05 -0.07
N ARG A 34 -21.23 9.37 -1.36
CA ARG A 34 -21.99 8.65 -2.38
C ARG A 34 -21.39 7.26 -2.67
N PRO A 35 -22.19 6.31 -3.16
CA PRO A 35 -21.66 5.09 -3.76
C PRO A 35 -20.67 5.40 -4.88
N LEU A 36 -19.63 4.56 -5.01
CA LEU A 36 -18.66 4.64 -6.10
C LEU A 36 -19.34 4.39 -7.43
N THR A 37 -18.95 5.13 -8.47
CA THR A 37 -19.31 4.78 -9.86
C THR A 37 -18.58 3.51 -10.29
N ALA A 38 -18.98 2.94 -11.43
CA ALA A 38 -18.31 1.77 -11.98
C ALA A 38 -16.81 2.02 -12.22
N GLU A 39 -16.45 3.20 -12.76
CA GLU A 39 -15.07 3.59 -13.03
C GLU A 39 -14.25 3.75 -11.74
N GLU A 40 -14.82 4.41 -10.73
CA GLU A 40 -14.16 4.59 -9.43
C GLU A 40 -14.00 3.27 -8.67
N ALA A 41 -14.95 2.35 -8.83
CA ALA A 41 -14.87 1.02 -8.24
C ALA A 41 -13.75 0.17 -8.89
N GLU A 42 -13.53 0.30 -10.20
CA GLU A 42 -12.40 -0.34 -10.89
C GLU A 42 -11.06 0.24 -10.45
N GLU A 43 -10.97 1.57 -10.34
CA GLU A 43 -9.78 2.24 -9.82
C GLU A 43 -9.50 1.82 -8.37
N TRP A 44 -10.51 1.79 -7.51
CA TRP A 44 -10.40 1.33 -6.14
C TRP A 44 -9.89 -0.11 -6.05
N LYS A 45 -10.41 -1.02 -6.88
CA LYS A 45 -9.93 -2.40 -6.97
C LYS A 45 -8.48 -2.47 -7.42
N ARG A 46 -8.08 -1.66 -8.41
CA ARG A 46 -6.70 -1.58 -8.91
C ARG A 46 -5.74 -1.08 -7.82
N VAL A 47 -6.13 -0.06 -7.07
CA VAL A 47 -5.32 0.52 -5.98
C VAL A 47 -5.26 -0.42 -4.77
N LYS A 48 -6.38 -1.05 -4.39
CA LYS A 48 -6.39 -2.05 -3.30
C LYS A 48 -5.63 -3.33 -3.62
N ARG A 49 -5.41 -3.65 -4.90
CA ARG A 49 -4.66 -4.83 -5.33
C ARG A 49 -3.18 -4.65 -4.98
N LYS A 50 -2.82 -4.96 -3.73
CA LYS A 50 -1.45 -4.83 -3.18
C LYS A 50 -0.40 -5.44 -4.14
N ARG A 51 0.62 -4.64 -4.50
CA ARG A 51 1.72 -4.99 -5.43
C ARG A 51 2.63 -6.17 -5.02
N GLY A 52 2.44 -6.79 -3.87
CA GLY A 52 3.52 -7.56 -3.22
C GLY A 52 3.37 -9.08 -3.13
N ARG A 53 2.17 -9.62 -2.93
CA ARG A 53 2.01 -11.02 -2.49
C ARG A 53 1.49 -11.91 -3.62
N PRO A 54 2.29 -12.88 -4.11
CA PRO A 54 1.81 -13.87 -5.06
C PRO A 54 0.64 -14.67 -4.44
N ARG A 55 -0.50 -14.72 -5.13
CA ARG A 55 -1.64 -15.59 -4.80
C ARG A 55 -1.65 -16.82 -5.73
N VAL A 56 -0.49 -17.42 -5.98
CA VAL A 56 -0.37 -18.60 -6.85
C VAL A 56 -0.28 -19.86 -5.98
N GLY A 57 -0.97 -20.93 -6.39
CA GLY A 57 -1.00 -22.22 -5.69
C GLY A 57 -1.96 -22.26 -4.48
N ALA A 58 -1.61 -23.04 -3.46
CA ALA A 58 -2.41 -23.28 -2.24
C ALA A 58 -2.49 -22.09 -1.25
N GLY A 59 -2.16 -20.87 -1.71
CA GLY A 59 -2.10 -19.67 -0.88
C GLY A 59 -0.67 -19.30 -0.44
N SER A 60 -0.56 -18.40 0.55
CA SER A 60 0.74 -17.98 1.08
C SER A 60 0.67 -17.66 2.57
N ARG A 61 1.67 -18.11 3.35
CA ARG A 61 1.84 -17.78 4.77
C ARG A 61 2.95 -16.75 4.94
N ALA A 62 2.74 -15.75 5.79
CA ALA A 62 3.80 -14.81 6.16
C ALA A 62 4.77 -15.49 7.12
N ILE A 63 6.07 -15.35 6.89
CA ILE A 63 7.12 -15.74 7.83
C ILE A 63 8.04 -14.54 8.06
N SER A 64 8.55 -14.40 9.28
CA SER A 64 9.60 -13.44 9.60
C SER A 64 10.95 -14.17 9.55
N VAL A 65 11.92 -13.58 8.86
CA VAL A 65 13.27 -14.16 8.73
C VAL A 65 14.28 -13.03 8.81
N THR A 66 15.29 -13.19 9.64
CA THR A 66 16.44 -12.27 9.69
C THR A 66 17.44 -12.69 8.62
N VAL A 67 17.88 -11.74 7.81
CA VAL A 67 18.90 -11.94 6.79
C VAL A 67 20.00 -10.88 6.95
N GLU A 68 21.19 -11.20 6.49
CA GLU A 68 22.32 -10.26 6.51
C GLU A 68 22.01 -9.05 5.59
N ILE A 69 22.43 -7.85 6.01
CA ILE A 69 22.06 -6.58 5.37
C ILE A 69 22.61 -6.50 3.93
N SER A 70 23.87 -6.82 3.72
CA SER A 70 24.49 -6.77 2.40
C SER A 70 23.85 -7.78 1.42
N LEU A 71 23.41 -8.93 1.93
CA LEU A 71 22.65 -9.91 1.17
C LEU A 71 21.30 -9.33 0.71
N LEU A 72 20.60 -8.63 1.60
CA LEU A 72 19.33 -7.97 1.27
C LEU A 72 19.51 -6.88 0.20
N GLU A 73 20.57 -6.08 0.30
CA GLU A 73 20.90 -5.06 -0.72
C GLU A 73 21.20 -5.70 -2.08
N ARG A 74 21.89 -6.84 -2.09
CA ARG A 74 22.21 -7.58 -3.30
C ARG A 74 20.94 -8.18 -3.94
N ILE A 75 20.03 -8.70 -3.11
CA ILE A 75 18.69 -9.12 -3.55
C ILE A 75 17.96 -7.96 -4.22
N ASP A 76 17.97 -6.77 -3.61
CA ASP A 76 17.30 -5.58 -4.14
C ASP A 76 17.81 -5.13 -5.50
N ARG A 77 19.13 -5.18 -5.68
CA ARG A 77 19.76 -4.88 -6.97
C ARG A 77 19.29 -5.86 -8.06
N ILE A 78 19.24 -7.15 -7.74
CA ILE A 78 18.84 -8.20 -8.70
C ILE A 78 17.37 -8.07 -9.07
N VAL A 79 16.48 -7.83 -8.12
CA VAL A 79 15.03 -7.73 -8.41
C VAL A 79 14.71 -6.53 -9.28
N LYS A 80 15.42 -5.40 -9.09
CA LYS A 80 15.33 -4.21 -9.96
C LYS A 80 15.81 -4.53 -11.38
N LEU A 81 16.99 -5.13 -11.52
CA LEU A 81 17.56 -5.48 -12.82
C LEU A 81 16.67 -6.45 -13.61
N ARG A 82 16.08 -7.43 -12.93
CA ARG A 82 15.27 -8.50 -13.53
C ARG A 82 13.78 -8.18 -13.59
N LYS A 83 13.36 -6.95 -13.22
CA LYS A 83 11.95 -6.52 -13.16
C LYS A 83 11.04 -7.56 -12.48
N THR A 84 11.49 -8.10 -11.34
CA THR A 84 10.78 -9.13 -10.58
C THR A 84 10.56 -8.66 -9.13
N THR A 85 9.90 -9.48 -8.31
CA THR A 85 9.69 -9.18 -6.88
C THR A 85 10.65 -9.95 -5.99
N ARG A 86 10.94 -9.43 -4.79
CA ARG A 86 11.69 -10.16 -3.75
C ARG A 86 11.07 -11.54 -3.49
N ALA A 87 9.75 -11.58 -3.30
CA ALA A 87 9.01 -12.82 -3.07
C ALA A 87 9.26 -13.86 -4.18
N LYS A 88 9.18 -13.46 -5.45
CA LYS A 88 9.42 -14.37 -6.58
C LYS A 88 10.87 -14.87 -6.64
N LEU A 89 11.85 -14.00 -6.35
CA LEU A 89 13.27 -14.40 -6.31
C LEU A 89 13.53 -15.39 -5.17
N ILE A 90 13.02 -15.10 -3.97
CA ILE A 90 13.18 -15.93 -2.77
C ILE A 90 12.50 -17.29 -2.97
N SER A 91 11.25 -17.32 -3.46
CA SER A 91 10.56 -18.58 -3.75
C SER A 91 11.31 -19.45 -4.75
N ARG A 92 11.88 -18.86 -5.81
CA ARG A 92 12.69 -19.60 -6.78
C ARG A 92 13.97 -20.16 -6.15
N GLY A 93 14.63 -19.38 -5.29
CA GLY A 93 15.81 -19.84 -4.56
C GLY A 93 15.50 -21.02 -3.64
N LEU A 94 14.42 -20.90 -2.85
CA LEU A 94 13.98 -21.98 -1.95
C LEU A 94 13.62 -23.26 -2.70
N GLN A 95 12.93 -23.15 -3.84
CA GLN A 95 12.61 -24.32 -4.67
C GLN A 95 13.85 -25.04 -5.21
N ALA A 96 14.89 -24.29 -5.59
CA ALA A 96 16.14 -24.87 -6.06
C ALA A 96 16.85 -25.64 -4.93
N VAL A 97 16.96 -25.02 -3.75
CA VAL A 97 17.59 -25.65 -2.58
C VAL A 97 16.81 -26.89 -2.13
N LEU A 98 15.48 -26.81 -2.02
CA LEU A 98 14.66 -27.96 -1.62
C LEU A 98 14.85 -29.14 -2.58
N LYS A 99 14.91 -28.89 -3.89
CA LYS A 99 15.15 -29.94 -4.87
C LYS A 99 16.52 -30.60 -4.70
N GLU A 100 17.54 -29.82 -4.34
CA GLU A 100 18.88 -30.34 -4.05
C GLU A 100 18.89 -31.20 -2.78
N GLU A 101 18.23 -30.76 -1.71
CA GLU A 101 18.13 -31.49 -0.44
C GLU A 101 17.30 -32.79 -0.56
N GLU A 102 16.19 -32.74 -1.31
CA GLU A 102 15.37 -33.92 -1.61
C GLU A 102 16.14 -34.96 -2.43
N ALA A 103 17.03 -34.53 -3.33
CA ALA A 103 17.88 -35.44 -4.09
C ALA A 103 19.07 -35.99 -3.26
N ALA A 104 19.48 -35.28 -2.21
CA ALA A 104 20.56 -35.69 -1.31
C ALA A 104 20.09 -36.61 -0.18
N THR A 105 18.79 -36.73 0.05
CA THR A 105 18.20 -37.62 1.06
C THR A 105 17.81 -38.95 0.40
N PRO A 106 18.43 -40.09 0.77
CA PRO A 106 18.10 -41.41 0.22
C PRO A 106 16.73 -41.94 0.65
#